data_AF-A0A8C9E502-F1
#
_entry.id   AF-A0A8C9E502-F1
#
_cell.length_a   1.000
_cell.length_b   1.000
_cell.length_c   1.000
_cell.angle_alpha   90.00
_cell.angle_beta   90.00
_cell.angle_gamma   90.00
#
_symmetry.space_group_name_H-M   'P 1'
#
loop_
_entity.id
_entity.type
_entity.pdbx_description
1 polymer ?
#
loop_
_entity_poly.entity_id
_entity_poly.type
_entity_poly.pdbx_seq_one_letter_code
_entity_poly.pdbx_strand_id
1 'polypeptide(L)'
;MLALLGLSQALNILLGLQGLAPAEISAICEKRNFNVAHGLAWSYYIGYLRLILPGLQARIQIYNQFHNNVLRGAGSHRLHILFPLDCGVPDDLSVADPNIRFLHKLPQQSADRAGIKGRVYTNSIYEILENGQPAGICILEYATPLQTLFAMSQDGRAGFSREDRLEQAKLFCRTLEDILAAVPESQNNCHLIVYQEPAEGSSFSLSQEILQHLRQEEREVTMGSMGTSVMPVSSTLSQEPELLISGMEQPLPLRSDIF
;
A
#
# COMPACT_ATOMS: atom_id res chain seq x y z
N MET A 1 24.49 -48.33 7.71
CA MET A 1 24.10 -47.29 8.69
C MET A 1 23.82 -45.94 8.03
N LEU A 2 24.76 -45.32 7.30
CA LEU A 2 24.52 -44.00 6.68
C LEU A 2 23.35 -43.97 5.67
N ALA A 3 23.19 -45.00 4.83
CA ALA A 3 22.09 -45.07 3.87
C ALA A 3 20.70 -45.14 4.54
N LEU A 4 20.60 -45.83 5.67
CA LEU A 4 19.35 -45.95 6.44
C LEU A 4 19.01 -44.62 7.14
N LEU A 5 20.03 -43.92 7.64
CA LEU A 5 19.90 -42.59 8.22
C LEU A 5 19.43 -41.58 7.15
N GLY A 6 20.00 -41.65 5.95
CA GLY A 6 19.60 -40.81 4.82
C GLY A 6 18.16 -41.06 4.37
N LEU A 7 17.74 -42.33 4.27
CA LEU A 7 16.36 -42.70 3.98
C LEU A 7 15.39 -42.23 5.07
N SER A 8 15.77 -42.36 6.34
CA SER A 8 14.95 -41.87 7.46
C SER A 8 14.79 -40.36 7.42
N GLN A 9 15.85 -39.60 7.11
CA GLN A 9 15.79 -38.16 7.01
C GLN A 9 14.96 -37.71 5.81
N ALA A 10 15.11 -38.39 4.67
CA ALA A 10 14.30 -38.14 3.48
C ALA A 10 12.81 -38.41 3.75
N LEU A 11 12.47 -39.49 4.46
CA LEU A 11 11.10 -39.80 4.87
C LEU A 11 10.55 -38.73 5.83
N ASN A 12 11.33 -38.27 6.81
CA ASN A 12 10.90 -37.20 7.73
C ASN A 12 10.58 -35.89 7.00
N ILE A 13 11.38 -35.53 6.00
CA ILE A 13 11.15 -34.33 5.17
C ILE A 13 9.92 -34.55 4.27
N LEU A 14 9.85 -35.69 3.56
CA LEU A 14 8.78 -35.99 2.62
C LEU A 14 7.40 -36.06 3.30
N LEU A 15 7.35 -36.60 4.52
CA LEU A 15 6.13 -36.73 5.31
C LEU A 15 5.82 -35.47 6.14
N GLY A 16 6.64 -34.42 6.08
CA GLY A 16 6.42 -33.17 6.81
C GLY A 16 6.54 -33.29 8.34
N LEU A 17 7.21 -34.33 8.85
CA LEU A 17 7.35 -34.62 10.28
C LEU A 17 8.29 -33.64 11.01
N GLN A 18 8.91 -32.72 10.29
CA GLN A 18 9.78 -31.67 10.82
C GLN A 18 9.06 -30.34 11.09
N GLY A 19 7.74 -30.28 10.90
CA GLY A 19 6.95 -29.10 11.25
C GLY A 19 6.95 -28.85 12.76
N LEU A 20 7.17 -27.60 13.16
CA LEU A 20 7.03 -27.17 14.55
C LEU A 20 5.57 -27.23 14.99
N ALA A 21 5.33 -27.60 16.24
CA ALA A 21 4.00 -27.55 16.83
C ALA A 21 3.52 -26.08 16.96
N PRO A 22 2.21 -25.81 16.96
CA PRO A 22 1.67 -24.44 17.08
C PRO A 22 2.19 -23.69 18.32
N ALA A 23 2.40 -24.38 19.44
CA ALA A 23 2.97 -23.78 20.65
C ALA A 23 4.45 -23.39 20.48
N GLU A 24 5.23 -24.19 19.75
CA GLU A 24 6.63 -23.88 19.44
C GLU A 24 6.72 -22.69 18.49
N ILE A 25 5.81 -22.62 17.50
CA ILE A 25 5.68 -21.46 16.61
C ILE A 25 5.32 -20.21 17.43
N SER A 26 4.32 -20.28 18.33
CA SER A 26 3.94 -19.16 19.20
C SER A 26 5.11 -18.68 20.05
N ALA A 27 5.83 -19.62 20.68
CA ALA A 27 7.00 -19.29 21.50
C ALA A 27 8.11 -18.61 20.68
N ILE A 28 8.32 -19.04 19.43
CA ILE A 28 9.28 -18.40 18.51
C ILE A 28 8.80 -16.99 18.12
N CYS A 29 7.52 -16.84 17.77
CA CYS A 29 6.92 -15.56 17.36
C CYS A 29 6.93 -14.54 18.49
N GLU A 30 6.59 -14.95 19.72
CA GLU A 30 6.64 -14.13 20.92
C GLU A 30 8.08 -13.73 21.24
N LYS A 31 9.01 -14.70 21.24
CA LYS A 31 10.43 -14.43 21.52
C LYS A 31 11.06 -13.45 20.54
N ARG A 32 10.62 -13.45 19.27
CA ARG A 32 11.14 -12.59 18.20
C ARG A 32 10.24 -11.39 17.88
N ASN A 33 9.22 -11.13 18.69
CA ASN A 33 8.29 -10.01 18.51
C ASN A 33 7.63 -9.92 17.11
N PHE A 34 7.49 -11.04 16.39
CA PHE A 34 6.98 -11.07 15.00
C PHE A 34 5.51 -10.64 14.84
N ASN A 35 4.77 -10.56 15.94
CA ASN A 35 3.36 -10.20 15.93
C ASN A 35 3.12 -8.68 15.84
N VAL A 36 4.15 -7.86 16.11
CA VAL A 36 4.02 -6.38 16.12
C VAL A 36 3.72 -5.86 14.72
N ALA A 37 4.53 -6.24 13.73
CA ALA A 37 4.36 -5.80 12.34
C ALA A 37 2.97 -6.12 11.77
N HIS A 38 2.45 -7.33 12.03
CA HIS A 38 1.12 -7.74 11.58
C HIS A 38 0.02 -6.88 12.21
N GLY A 39 0.09 -6.65 13.53
CA GLY A 39 -0.86 -5.79 14.23
C GLY A 39 -0.83 -4.35 13.70
N LEU A 40 0.36 -3.81 13.43
CA LEU A 40 0.54 -2.48 12.86
C LEU A 40 -0.02 -2.38 11.43
N ALA A 41 0.20 -3.39 10.58
CA ALA A 41 -0.34 -3.45 9.23
C ALA A 41 -1.87 -3.40 9.22
N TRP A 42 -2.51 -4.29 9.99
CA TRP A 42 -3.98 -4.32 10.09
C TRP A 42 -4.54 -3.06 10.75
N SER A 43 -3.88 -2.53 11.78
CA SER A 43 -4.27 -1.28 12.43
C SER A 43 -4.21 -0.10 11.45
N TYR A 44 -3.14 0.01 10.67
CA TYR A 44 -3.00 1.08 9.67
C TYR A 44 -4.02 0.95 8.55
N TYR A 45 -4.23 -0.28 8.05
CA TYR A 45 -5.22 -0.52 7.01
C TYR A 45 -6.65 -0.24 7.49
N ILE A 46 -7.12 -0.92 8.54
CA ILE A 46 -8.51 -0.78 9.05
C ILE A 46 -8.74 0.59 9.71
N GLY A 47 -7.73 1.08 10.43
CA GLY A 47 -7.80 2.31 11.20
C GLY A 47 -7.69 3.57 10.35
N TYR A 48 -7.11 3.49 9.15
CA TYR A 48 -6.82 4.65 8.33
C TYR A 48 -7.05 4.43 6.82
N LEU A 49 -6.29 3.55 6.16
CA LEU A 49 -6.35 3.43 4.69
C LEU A 49 -7.74 3.05 4.17
N ARG A 50 -8.41 2.09 4.81
CA ARG A 50 -9.79 1.68 4.47
C ARG A 50 -10.80 2.83 4.58
N LEU A 51 -10.46 3.90 5.30
CA LEU A 51 -11.30 5.08 5.40
C LEU A 51 -10.96 6.11 4.35
N ILE A 52 -9.68 6.39 4.13
CA ILE A 52 -9.25 7.53 3.32
C ILE A 52 -9.10 7.22 1.82
N LEU A 53 -8.89 5.95 1.47
CA LEU A 53 -8.75 5.55 0.07
C LEU A 53 -10.10 5.60 -0.67
N PRO A 54 -11.23 5.12 -0.09
CA PRO A 54 -12.54 5.37 -0.68
C PRO A 54 -12.81 6.87 -0.80
N GLY A 55 -13.13 7.33 -2.01
CA GLY A 55 -13.39 8.75 -2.27
C GLY A 55 -12.13 9.60 -2.50
N LEU A 56 -10.92 9.03 -2.47
CA LEU A 56 -9.69 9.76 -2.79
C LEU A 56 -9.77 10.46 -4.17
N GLN A 57 -10.22 9.73 -5.20
CA GLN A 57 -10.38 10.29 -6.56
C GLN A 57 -11.35 11.47 -6.59
N ALA A 58 -12.46 11.40 -5.85
CA ALA A 58 -13.40 12.51 -5.76
C ALA A 58 -12.77 13.75 -5.09
N ARG A 59 -11.97 13.55 -4.03
CA ARG A 59 -11.23 14.64 -3.37
C ARG A 59 -10.19 15.27 -4.29
N ILE A 60 -9.50 14.47 -5.11
CA ILE A 60 -8.57 14.95 -6.15
C ILE A 60 -9.30 15.78 -7.20
N GLN A 61 -10.45 15.29 -7.69
CA GLN A 61 -11.26 16.03 -8.68
C GLN A 61 -11.71 17.39 -8.14
N ILE A 62 -12.23 17.43 -6.91
CA ILE A 62 -12.61 18.67 -6.23
C ILE A 62 -11.40 19.60 -6.13
N TYR A 63 -10.25 19.11 -5.66
CA TYR A 63 -9.04 19.91 -5.57
C TYR A 63 -8.66 20.51 -6.93
N ASN A 64 -8.66 19.70 -7.99
CA ASN A 64 -8.28 20.11 -9.34
C ASN A 64 -9.21 21.18 -9.93
N GLN A 65 -10.51 21.17 -9.58
CA GLN A 65 -11.46 22.22 -10.00
C GLN A 65 -11.06 23.60 -9.47
N PHE A 66 -10.50 23.68 -8.26
CA PHE A 66 -10.08 24.95 -7.65
C PHE A 66 -8.62 25.32 -7.91
N HIS A 67 -7.82 24.38 -8.41
CA HIS A 67 -6.37 24.55 -8.59
C HIS A 67 -5.92 24.25 -10.02
N ASN A 68 -6.70 24.62 -11.04
CA ASN A 68 -6.32 24.57 -12.46
C ASN A 68 -5.76 23.21 -12.94
N ASN A 69 -6.34 22.11 -12.43
CA ASN A 69 -5.87 20.75 -12.66
C ASN A 69 -4.37 20.58 -12.34
N VAL A 70 -3.93 20.99 -11.15
CA VAL A 70 -2.52 20.87 -10.74
C VAL A 70 -2.06 19.40 -10.61
N LEU A 71 -2.90 18.50 -10.08
CA LEU A 71 -2.60 17.06 -10.04
C LEU A 71 -2.98 16.42 -11.39
N ARG A 72 -2.00 16.35 -12.32
CA ARG A 72 -2.14 15.76 -13.66
C ARG A 72 -1.43 14.42 -13.77
N GLY A 73 -1.94 13.55 -14.62
CA GLY A 73 -1.35 12.23 -14.86
C GLY A 73 -1.81 11.21 -13.84
N ALA A 74 -1.76 9.95 -14.25
CA ALA A 74 -2.19 8.84 -13.42
C ALA A 74 -1.28 8.65 -12.21
N GLY A 75 0.01 8.96 -12.36
CA GLY A 75 0.97 8.92 -11.25
C GLY A 75 0.65 9.93 -10.14
N SER A 76 -0.04 11.03 -10.44
CA SER A 76 -0.38 12.05 -9.44
C SER A 76 -1.72 11.79 -8.73
N HIS A 77 -2.47 10.76 -9.15
CA HIS A 77 -3.82 10.46 -8.65
C HIS A 77 -3.85 9.39 -7.56
N ARG A 78 -2.68 8.95 -7.09
CA ARG A 78 -2.52 8.00 -5.99
C ARG A 78 -1.98 8.67 -4.74
N LEU A 79 -2.29 8.06 -3.61
CA LEU A 79 -1.63 8.33 -2.34
C LEU A 79 -0.29 7.61 -2.30
N HIS A 80 0.81 8.35 -2.29
CA HIS A 80 2.15 7.80 -2.16
C HIS A 80 2.51 7.72 -0.69
N ILE A 81 2.79 6.52 -0.21
CA ILE A 81 3.13 6.29 1.18
C ILE A 81 4.61 5.92 1.26
N LEU A 82 5.38 6.74 1.97
CA LEU A 82 6.81 6.54 2.17
C LEU A 82 7.06 5.51 3.27
N PHE A 83 7.89 4.53 2.95
CA PHE A 83 8.32 3.43 3.82
C PHE A 83 9.85 3.43 4.00
N PRO A 84 10.40 4.35 4.81
CA PRO A 84 11.80 4.30 5.21
C PRO A 84 12.07 3.09 6.10
N LEU A 85 12.85 2.12 5.62
CA LEU A 85 13.14 0.87 6.35
C LEU A 85 13.98 1.08 7.61
N ASP A 86 14.68 2.21 7.73
CA ASP A 86 15.36 2.61 8.95
C ASP A 86 14.40 3.17 10.02
N CYS A 87 13.12 3.36 9.67
CA CYS A 87 12.04 3.95 10.45
C CYS A 87 12.25 5.44 10.81
N GLY A 88 13.10 6.15 10.07
CA GLY A 88 13.25 7.60 10.18
C GLY A 88 12.04 8.31 9.59
N VAL A 89 11.15 8.82 10.43
CA VAL A 89 9.92 9.54 10.02
C VAL A 89 9.97 10.96 10.56
N PRO A 90 10.56 11.92 9.82
CA PRO A 90 10.53 13.33 10.21
C PRO A 90 9.11 13.90 10.09
N ASP A 91 8.78 14.87 10.93
CA ASP A 91 7.45 15.52 10.94
C ASP A 91 7.24 16.42 9.71
N ASP A 92 8.33 16.91 9.10
CA ASP A 92 8.31 17.77 7.92
C ASP A 92 9.16 17.17 6.79
N LEU A 93 8.50 16.87 5.68
CA LEU A 93 9.12 16.34 4.46
C LEU A 93 10.12 17.31 3.83
N SER A 94 9.95 18.62 4.01
CA SER A 94 10.90 19.62 3.53
C SER A 94 12.22 19.62 4.30
N VAL A 95 12.23 19.07 5.53
CA VAL A 95 13.46 18.82 6.29
C VAL A 95 14.17 17.56 5.81
N ALA A 96 13.40 16.55 5.37
CA ALA A 96 13.96 15.31 4.82
C ALA A 96 14.66 15.56 3.48
N ASP A 97 14.05 16.35 2.58
CA ASP A 97 14.66 16.79 1.32
C ASP A 97 14.09 18.16 0.94
N PRO A 98 14.92 19.22 0.80
CA PRO A 98 14.46 20.58 0.48
C PRO A 98 13.84 20.70 -0.92
N ASN A 99 14.00 19.69 -1.78
CA ASN A 99 13.31 19.61 -3.07
C ASN A 99 11.87 19.13 -2.94
N ILE A 100 11.42 18.71 -1.75
CA ILE A 100 10.04 18.35 -1.46
C ILE A 100 9.38 19.54 -0.77
N ARG A 101 8.45 20.20 -1.45
CA ARG A 101 7.81 21.43 -0.98
C ARG A 101 6.33 21.21 -0.73
N PHE A 102 5.88 21.49 0.48
CA PHE A 102 4.45 21.49 0.78
C PHE A 102 3.74 22.50 -0.13
N LEU A 103 2.67 22.06 -0.78
CA LEU A 103 1.86 22.89 -1.65
C LEU A 103 0.53 23.21 -0.96
N HIS A 104 -0.34 22.21 -0.82
CA HIS A 104 -1.68 22.37 -0.24
C HIS A 104 -2.13 21.10 0.50
N LYS A 105 -3.28 21.18 1.16
CA LYS A 105 -3.99 19.99 1.68
C LYS A 105 -5.07 19.58 0.69
N LEU A 106 -5.30 18.27 0.56
CA LEU A 106 -6.51 17.79 -0.10
C LEU A 106 -7.76 18.18 0.72
N PRO A 107 -8.94 18.29 0.09
CA PRO A 107 -10.20 18.44 0.80
C PRO A 107 -10.35 17.42 1.93
N GLN A 108 -10.80 17.90 3.08
CA GLN A 108 -10.89 17.08 4.28
C GLN A 108 -11.95 16.00 4.14
N GLN A 109 -11.67 14.84 4.74
CA GLN A 109 -12.66 13.80 4.98
C GLN A 109 -12.93 13.76 6.48
N SER A 110 -14.19 13.67 6.88
CA SER A 110 -14.55 13.54 8.29
C SER A 110 -15.51 12.39 8.54
N ALA A 111 -15.39 11.75 9.70
CA ALA A 111 -16.28 10.68 10.13
C ALA A 111 -16.34 10.60 11.65
N ASP A 112 -17.46 10.16 12.19
CA ASP A 112 -17.58 9.83 13.61
C ASP A 112 -16.91 8.48 13.88
N ARG A 113 -15.95 8.42 14.82
CA ARG A 113 -15.25 7.16 15.14
C ARG A 113 -14.85 7.06 16.60
N ALA A 114 -15.06 5.89 17.18
CA ALA A 114 -14.66 5.57 18.55
C ALA A 114 -15.11 6.63 19.57
N GLY A 115 -16.33 7.16 19.42
CA GLY A 115 -16.88 8.22 20.27
C GLY A 115 -16.43 9.65 19.92
N ILE A 116 -15.50 9.83 18.97
CA ILE A 116 -15.04 11.13 18.49
C ILE A 116 -15.94 11.60 17.35
N LYS A 117 -16.64 12.72 17.55
CA LYS A 117 -17.47 13.36 16.53
C LYS A 117 -16.63 14.16 15.55
N GLY A 118 -16.90 14.01 14.26
CA GLY A 118 -16.24 14.79 13.20
C GLY A 118 -14.72 14.61 13.14
N ARG A 119 -14.20 13.39 13.37
CA ARG A 119 -12.76 13.12 13.28
C ARG A 119 -12.29 13.40 11.85
N VAL A 120 -11.32 14.30 11.71
CA VAL A 120 -10.81 14.77 10.42
C VAL A 120 -9.61 13.92 9.97
N TYR A 121 -9.64 13.55 8.70
CA TYR A 121 -8.56 12.92 7.96
C TYR A 121 -8.16 13.83 6.79
N THR A 122 -6.87 14.10 6.66
CA THR A 122 -6.33 14.99 5.64
C THR A 122 -5.07 14.39 5.06
N ASN A 123 -4.88 14.58 3.76
CA ASN A 123 -3.63 14.25 3.07
C ASN A 123 -3.01 15.55 2.56
N SER A 124 -1.70 15.56 2.40
CA SER A 124 -0.92 16.72 1.94
C SER A 124 -0.45 16.51 0.50
N ILE A 125 -0.41 17.59 -0.26
CA ILE A 125 0.08 17.63 -1.63
C ILE A 125 1.43 18.33 -1.62
N TYR A 126 2.39 17.73 -2.30
CA TYR A 126 3.76 18.24 -2.39
C TYR A 126 4.15 18.46 -3.86
N GLU A 127 4.88 19.54 -4.09
CA GLU A 127 5.64 19.79 -5.31
C GLU A 127 7.04 19.22 -5.11
N ILE A 128 7.50 18.45 -6.10
CA ILE A 128 8.82 17.82 -6.11
C ILE A 128 9.68 18.51 -7.16
N LEU A 129 10.86 18.97 -6.77
CA LEU A 129 11.79 19.68 -7.63
C LEU A 129 12.88 18.78 -8.19
N GLU A 130 13.31 19.09 -9.41
CA GLU A 130 14.51 18.56 -10.03
C GLU A 130 15.28 19.74 -10.61
N ASN A 131 16.56 19.91 -10.22
CA ASN A 131 17.40 21.04 -10.62
C ASN A 131 16.76 22.42 -10.33
N GLY A 132 16.02 22.53 -9.23
CA GLY A 132 15.35 23.77 -8.80
C GLY A 132 14.08 24.11 -9.57
N GLN A 133 13.62 23.25 -10.47
CA GLN A 133 12.38 23.41 -11.23
C GLN A 133 11.34 22.36 -10.83
N PRO A 134 10.03 22.68 -10.86
CA PRO A 134 8.97 21.70 -10.61
C PRO A 134 9.03 20.53 -11.60
N ALA A 135 9.11 19.31 -11.08
CA ALA A 135 9.24 18.09 -11.87
C ALA A 135 8.09 17.10 -11.63
N GLY A 136 7.37 17.22 -10.51
CA GLY A 136 6.20 16.41 -10.19
C GLY A 136 5.38 17.01 -9.07
N ILE A 137 4.10 16.64 -9.00
CA ILE A 137 3.21 17.03 -7.91
C ILE A 137 2.43 15.79 -7.49
N CYS A 138 2.46 15.44 -6.22
CA CYS A 138 1.86 14.20 -5.73
C CYS A 138 1.25 14.36 -4.33
N ILE A 139 0.37 13.42 -3.97
CA ILE A 139 -0.12 13.27 -2.61
C ILE A 139 0.85 12.33 -1.89
N LEU A 140 1.43 12.80 -0.80
CA LEU A 140 2.57 12.13 -0.16
C LEU A 140 2.41 12.16 1.36
N GLU A 141 2.73 11.04 2.02
CA GLU A 141 2.79 10.94 3.48
C GLU A 141 3.72 9.80 3.91
N TYR A 142 4.16 9.80 5.17
CA TYR A 142 4.87 8.66 5.75
C TYR A 142 3.90 7.63 6.31
N ALA A 143 4.31 6.36 6.28
CA ALA A 143 3.64 5.31 7.02
C ALA A 143 3.83 5.51 8.54
N THR A 144 2.81 6.07 9.19
CA THR A 144 2.84 6.42 10.62
C THR A 144 3.30 5.28 11.55
N PRO A 145 2.96 3.99 11.31
CA PRO A 145 3.42 2.91 12.20
C PRO A 145 4.94 2.75 12.28
N LEU A 146 5.71 3.22 11.29
CA LEU A 146 7.17 3.18 11.35
C LEU A 146 7.72 4.04 12.50
N GLN A 147 7.08 5.17 12.79
CA GLN A 147 7.44 6.01 13.94
C GLN A 147 7.20 5.26 15.26
N THR A 148 6.19 4.38 15.33
CA THR A 148 5.95 3.51 16.49
C THR A 148 7.08 2.48 16.64
N LEU A 149 7.50 1.83 15.55
CA LEU A 149 8.65 0.90 15.58
C LEU A 149 9.95 1.60 16.00
N PHE A 150 10.17 2.84 15.53
CA PHE A 150 11.30 3.65 15.97
C PHE A 150 11.23 3.95 17.47
N ALA A 151 10.09 4.44 17.97
CA ALA A 151 9.92 4.73 19.39
C ALA A 151 10.11 3.49 20.27
N MET A 152 9.61 2.34 19.84
CA MET A 152 9.84 1.06 20.53
C MET A 152 11.32 0.71 20.62
N SER A 153 12.13 1.00 19.60
CA SER A 153 13.57 0.72 19.65
C SER A 153 14.36 1.67 20.54
N GLN A 154 13.78 2.84 20.84
CA GLN A 154 14.39 3.81 21.75
C GLN A 154 14.06 3.54 23.23
N ASP A 155 13.03 2.75 23.51
CA ASP A 155 12.66 2.38 24.88
C ASP A 155 13.29 1.04 25.26
N GLY A 156 14.35 1.08 26.08
CA GLY A 156 15.06 -0.12 26.53
C GLY A 156 14.20 -1.16 27.24
N ARG A 157 13.01 -0.78 27.76
CA ARG A 157 12.07 -1.73 28.39
C ARG A 157 11.36 -2.63 27.38
N ALA A 158 11.26 -2.19 26.13
CA ALA A 158 10.64 -2.98 25.06
C ALA A 158 11.55 -4.14 24.61
N GLY A 159 12.85 -4.08 24.90
CA GLY A 159 13.81 -5.09 24.45
C GLY A 159 13.85 -5.22 22.93
N PHE A 160 13.65 -4.10 22.22
CA PHE A 160 13.46 -4.07 20.77
C PHE A 160 14.70 -3.44 20.11
N SER A 161 15.55 -4.27 19.51
CA SER A 161 16.82 -3.81 18.94
C SER A 161 16.64 -3.06 17.60
N ARG A 162 17.72 -2.47 17.09
CA ARG A 162 17.73 -1.86 15.75
C ARG A 162 17.53 -2.92 14.66
N GLU A 163 18.08 -4.11 14.87
CA GLU A 163 17.94 -5.26 14.00
C GLU A 163 16.48 -5.75 13.99
N ASP A 164 15.87 -5.90 15.17
CA ASP A 164 14.45 -6.26 15.29
C ASP A 164 13.56 -5.20 14.61
N ARG A 165 13.88 -3.92 14.79
CA ARG A 165 13.18 -2.82 14.11
C ARG A 165 13.19 -2.97 12.60
N LEU A 166 14.35 -3.22 12.02
CA LEU A 166 14.48 -3.41 10.57
C LEU A 166 13.71 -4.63 10.08
N GLU A 167 13.75 -5.75 10.82
CA GLU A 167 12.97 -6.95 10.49
C GLU A 167 11.46 -6.68 10.56
N GLN A 168 10.99 -6.00 11.62
CA GLN A 168 9.57 -5.64 11.74
C GLN A 168 9.13 -4.62 10.69
N ALA A 169 9.98 -3.67 10.30
CA ALA A 169 9.65 -2.70 9.25
C ALA A 169 9.44 -3.38 7.90
N LYS A 170 10.34 -4.32 7.54
CA LYS A 170 10.21 -5.16 6.33
C LYS A 170 8.96 -6.03 6.38
N LEU A 171 8.69 -6.66 7.53
CA LEU A 171 7.51 -7.49 7.70
C LEU A 171 6.22 -6.65 7.63
N PHE A 172 6.20 -5.46 8.23
CA PHE A 172 5.08 -4.53 8.16
C PHE A 172 4.78 -4.13 6.72
N CYS A 173 5.81 -3.78 5.95
CA CYS A 173 5.68 -3.46 4.53
C CYS A 173 5.05 -4.62 3.76
N ARG A 174 5.65 -5.82 3.86
CA ARG A 174 5.15 -7.02 3.17
C ARG A 174 3.72 -7.37 3.55
N THR A 175 3.40 -7.36 4.85
CA THR A 175 2.04 -7.65 5.32
C THR A 175 1.04 -6.62 4.79
N LEU A 176 1.43 -5.35 4.72
CA LEU A 176 0.55 -4.31 4.17
C LEU A 176 0.35 -4.48 2.65
N GLU A 177 1.41 -4.81 1.90
CA GLU A 177 1.32 -5.16 0.48
C GLU A 177 0.34 -6.32 0.27
N ASP A 178 0.45 -7.39 1.05
CA ASP A 178 -0.46 -8.54 0.99
C ASP A 178 -1.92 -8.14 1.27
N ILE A 179 -2.15 -7.27 2.27
CA ILE A 179 -3.49 -6.75 2.59
C ILE A 179 -4.06 -5.91 1.43
N LEU A 180 -3.26 -5.00 0.87
CA LEU A 180 -3.68 -4.12 -0.22
C LEU A 180 -3.90 -4.89 -1.53
N ALA A 181 -3.10 -5.94 -1.77
CA ALA A 181 -3.24 -6.82 -2.91
C ALA A 181 -4.59 -7.58 -2.90
N ALA A 182 -5.11 -7.92 -1.72
CA ALA A 182 -6.41 -8.56 -1.58
C ALA A 182 -7.61 -7.63 -1.83
N VAL A 183 -7.37 -6.31 -2.00
CA VAL A 183 -8.43 -5.29 -2.12
C VAL A 183 -8.23 -4.48 -3.41
N PRO A 184 -8.95 -4.83 -4.51
CA PRO A 184 -8.75 -4.21 -5.82
C PRO A 184 -8.93 -2.69 -5.84
N GLU A 185 -9.87 -2.17 -5.03
CA GLU A 185 -10.12 -0.73 -4.94
C GLU A 185 -8.94 0.06 -4.34
N SER A 186 -8.13 -0.55 -3.48
CA SER A 186 -6.95 0.13 -2.91
C SER A 186 -5.74 0.11 -3.84
N GLN A 187 -5.58 -0.93 -4.65
CA GLN A 187 -4.43 -1.05 -5.58
C GLN A 187 -4.31 0.13 -6.54
N ASN A 188 -5.44 0.70 -6.95
CA ASN A 188 -5.44 1.83 -7.89
C ASN A 188 -5.32 3.20 -7.21
N ASN A 189 -5.40 3.26 -5.87
CA ASN A 189 -5.53 4.51 -5.12
C ASN A 189 -4.34 4.80 -4.18
N CYS A 190 -3.49 3.82 -3.91
CA CYS A 190 -2.26 4.03 -3.15
C CYS A 190 -1.07 3.29 -3.74
N HIS A 191 0.12 3.84 -3.51
CA HIS A 191 1.40 3.27 -3.92
C HIS A 191 2.40 3.35 -2.78
N LEU A 192 3.11 2.25 -2.52
CA LEU A 192 4.11 2.19 -1.45
C LEU A 192 5.50 2.48 -2.04
N ILE A 193 6.20 3.45 -1.47
CA ILE A 193 7.57 3.80 -1.84
C ILE A 193 8.49 3.32 -0.72
N VAL A 194 9.06 2.13 -0.89
CA VAL A 194 9.91 1.47 0.09
C VAL A 194 11.36 1.80 -0.23
N TYR A 195 12.06 2.41 0.72
CA TYR A 195 13.46 2.78 0.53
C TYR A 195 14.27 2.58 1.80
N GLN A 196 15.57 2.47 1.62
CA GLN A 196 16.53 2.45 2.71
C GLN A 196 17.65 3.43 2.35
N GLU A 197 17.83 4.46 3.18
CA GLU A 197 18.92 5.40 2.98
C GLU A 197 20.26 4.64 3.08
N PRO A 198 21.15 4.75 2.08
CA PRO A 198 22.44 4.08 2.15
C PRO A 198 23.28 4.70 3.27
N ALA A 199 24.20 3.91 3.82
CA ALA A 199 25.16 4.41 4.79
C ALA A 199 26.00 5.57 4.20
N GLU A 200 26.53 6.43 5.08
CA GLU A 200 27.23 7.68 4.74
C GLU A 200 28.11 7.59 3.48
N GLY A 201 27.94 8.54 2.56
CA GLY A 201 28.72 8.67 1.32
C GLY A 201 27.93 8.49 0.03
N SER A 202 26.63 8.17 0.10
CA SER A 202 25.75 8.14 -1.08
C SER A 202 25.00 9.47 -1.26
N SER A 203 24.79 9.89 -2.50
CA SER A 203 23.90 11.01 -2.83
C SER A 203 22.45 10.54 -2.94
N PHE A 204 21.92 9.92 -1.87
CA PHE A 204 20.50 9.59 -1.84
C PHE A 204 19.67 10.87 -1.83
N SER A 205 18.62 10.87 -2.64
CA SER A 205 17.66 11.98 -2.71
C SER A 205 16.27 11.39 -2.74
N LEU A 206 15.50 11.70 -1.71
CA LEU A 206 14.13 11.23 -1.57
C LEU A 206 13.25 11.80 -2.69
N SER A 207 13.46 13.06 -3.07
CA SER A 207 12.76 13.66 -4.21
C SER A 207 13.00 12.92 -5.52
N GLN A 208 14.23 12.45 -5.78
CA GLN A 208 14.55 11.64 -6.97
C GLN A 208 13.87 10.28 -6.93
N GLU A 209 13.86 9.62 -5.77
CA GLU A 209 13.17 8.34 -5.57
C GLU A 209 11.65 8.48 -5.86
N ILE A 210 11.02 9.52 -5.32
CA ILE A 210 9.61 9.83 -5.57
C ILE A 210 9.35 10.08 -7.06
N LEU A 211 10.17 10.91 -7.72
CA LEU A 211 10.03 11.19 -9.15
C LEU A 211 10.17 9.94 -10.01
N GLN A 212 11.07 9.02 -9.65
CA GLN A 212 11.21 7.74 -10.35
C GLN A 212 9.91 6.93 -10.28
N HIS A 213 9.29 6.83 -9.10
CA HIS A 213 8.01 6.16 -8.95
C HIS A 213 6.88 6.84 -9.74
N LEU A 214 6.75 8.17 -9.65
CA LEU A 214 5.73 8.92 -10.40
C LEU A 214 5.85 8.70 -11.91
N ARG A 215 7.08 8.72 -12.44
CA ARG A 215 7.36 8.48 -13.86
C ARG A 215 7.05 7.03 -14.27
N GLN A 216 7.30 6.07 -13.39
CA GLN A 216 7.02 4.66 -13.64
C GLN A 216 5.50 4.42 -13.75
N GLU A 217 4.72 4.97 -12.83
CA GLU A 217 3.25 4.83 -12.84
C GLU A 217 2.61 5.43 -14.09
N GLU A 218 3.08 6.61 -14.52
CA GLU A 218 2.57 7.25 -15.74
C GLU A 218 2.79 6.36 -16.99
N ARG A 219 3.93 5.66 -17.04
CA ARG A 219 4.24 4.73 -18.14
C ARG A 219 3.35 3.49 -18.10
N GLU A 220 3.14 2.90 -16.93
CA GLU A 220 2.32 1.69 -16.76
C GLU A 220 0.86 1.93 -17.18
N VAL A 221 0.30 3.08 -16.82
CA VAL A 221 -1.06 3.44 -17.22
C VAL A 221 -1.17 3.76 -18.71
N THR A 222 -0.18 4.45 -19.28
CA THR A 222 -0.13 4.72 -20.73
C THR A 222 -0.09 3.41 -21.54
N MET A 223 0.72 2.44 -21.12
CA MET A 223 0.84 1.14 -21.79
C MET A 223 -0.41 0.26 -21.62
N GLY A 224 -1.05 0.29 -20.45
CA GLY A 224 -2.33 -0.40 -20.21
C GLY A 224 -3.49 0.16 -21.04
N SER A 225 -3.52 1.48 -21.24
CA SER A 225 -4.53 2.13 -22.10
C SER A 225 -4.35 1.80 -23.58
N MET A 226 -3.10 1.61 -24.05
CA MET A 226 -2.82 1.30 -25.45
C MET A 226 -3.16 -0.16 -25.81
N GLY A 227 -3.15 -1.07 -24.84
CA GLY A 227 -3.59 -2.47 -25.01
C GLY A 227 -5.10 -2.67 -25.09
N THR A 228 -5.91 -1.65 -24.73
CA THR A 228 -7.38 -1.74 -24.70
C THR A 228 -8.04 -0.99 -25.86
N SER A 229 -7.27 -0.26 -26.68
CA SER A 229 -7.76 0.52 -27.82
C SER A 229 -7.61 -0.22 -29.14
N VAL A 230 -8.30 -1.35 -29.28
CA VAL A 230 -8.67 -1.90 -30.59
C VAL A 230 -10.18 -2.07 -30.59
N MET A 231 -10.91 -0.99 -30.87
CA MET A 231 -12.30 -1.12 -31.33
C MET A 231 -12.29 -1.71 -32.74
N PRO A 232 -12.97 -2.84 -33.01
CA PRO A 232 -13.34 -3.17 -34.36
C PRO A 232 -14.51 -2.29 -34.78
N VAL A 233 -14.34 -1.74 -35.97
CA VAL A 233 -15.31 -0.98 -36.76
C VAL A 233 -16.64 -1.73 -36.84
N SER A 234 -17.75 -0.99 -36.72
CA SER A 234 -19.08 -1.50 -37.02
C SER A 234 -19.16 -2.05 -38.43
N SER A 235 -19.45 -3.34 -38.55
CA SER A 235 -20.07 -3.93 -39.73
C SER A 235 -21.25 -4.81 -39.29
N THR A 236 -22.43 -4.41 -39.74
CA THR A 236 -23.66 -5.18 -39.70
C THR A 236 -23.46 -6.51 -40.42
N LEU A 237 -23.71 -7.63 -39.74
CA LEU A 237 -24.37 -8.85 -40.27
C LEU A 237 -24.43 -9.94 -39.19
N SER A 238 -25.65 -10.20 -38.73
CA SER A 238 -26.27 -11.51 -38.54
C SER A 238 -25.67 -12.56 -37.59
N GLN A 239 -26.51 -12.86 -36.59
CA GLN A 239 -26.78 -14.14 -35.90
C GLN A 239 -26.36 -14.21 -34.43
N GLU A 240 -27.37 -14.06 -33.56
CA GLU A 240 -27.37 -14.45 -32.15
C GLU A 240 -27.10 -15.96 -32.02
N PRO A 241 -26.29 -16.42 -31.06
CA PRO A 241 -26.19 -17.83 -30.74
C PRO A 241 -27.42 -18.27 -29.93
N GLU A 242 -28.28 -19.11 -30.52
CA GLU A 242 -29.31 -19.87 -29.82
C GLU A 242 -28.68 -20.86 -28.84
N LEU A 243 -28.84 -20.61 -27.53
CA LEU A 243 -28.64 -21.63 -26.51
C LEU A 243 -29.96 -22.37 -26.29
N LEU A 244 -30.08 -23.53 -26.93
CA LEU A 244 -31.11 -24.53 -26.63
C LEU A 244 -30.81 -25.18 -25.28
N ILE A 245 -31.30 -24.58 -24.20
CA ILE A 245 -31.51 -25.29 -22.93
C ILE A 245 -33.00 -25.62 -22.85
N SER A 246 -33.28 -26.91 -23.00
CA SER A 246 -34.58 -27.54 -22.82
C SER A 246 -35.15 -27.25 -21.43
N GLY A 247 -36.39 -26.74 -21.38
CA GLY A 247 -37.30 -26.86 -20.24
C GLY A 247 -37.62 -25.54 -19.53
N MET A 248 -38.64 -24.82 -20.01
CA MET A 248 -39.25 -23.69 -19.30
C MET A 248 -40.01 -24.16 -18.05
N GLU A 249 -40.07 -23.33 -17.00
CA GLU A 249 -41.33 -22.66 -16.63
C GLU A 249 -41.14 -21.54 -15.57
N GLN A 250 -41.30 -20.30 -16.07
CA GLN A 250 -41.72 -19.05 -15.40
C GLN A 250 -40.82 -18.33 -14.35
N PRO A 251 -40.61 -17.00 -14.50
CA PRO A 251 -39.92 -16.18 -13.51
C PRO A 251 -40.86 -15.72 -12.38
N LEU A 252 -40.41 -15.87 -11.12
CA LEU A 252 -41.04 -15.30 -9.93
C LEU A 252 -40.25 -14.06 -9.45
N PRO A 253 -40.90 -13.01 -8.91
CA PRO A 253 -40.23 -11.75 -8.58
C PRO A 253 -39.58 -11.72 -7.18
N LEU A 254 -38.43 -11.00 -7.14
CA LEU A 254 -37.74 -10.26 -6.08
C LEU A 254 -38.07 -10.54 -4.59
N ARG A 255 -37.02 -10.94 -3.85
CA ARG A 255 -36.82 -10.51 -2.46
C ARG A 255 -35.38 -10.07 -2.22
N SER A 256 -35.25 -8.81 -1.82
CA SER A 256 -34.11 -8.25 -1.12
C SER A 256 -34.33 -8.45 0.37
N ASP A 257 -33.50 -9.26 1.02
CA ASP A 257 -33.40 -9.26 2.48
C ASP A 257 -31.97 -8.87 2.88
N ILE A 258 -31.95 -7.80 3.69
CA ILE A 258 -30.85 -7.13 4.36
C ILE A 258 -30.37 -7.99 5.52
N PHE A 259 -29.06 -8.06 5.76
CA PHE A 259 -28.41 -7.90 7.08
C PHE A 259 -26.97 -7.42 6.90
#